data_AF-B0TQH6-F1
#
_entry.id   AF-B0TQH6-F1
#
_cell.length_a   1.000
_cell.length_b   1.000
_cell.length_c   1.000
_cell.angle_alpha   90.00
_cell.angle_beta   90.00
_cell.angle_gamma   90.00
#
_symmetry.space_group_name_H-M   'P 1'
#
loop_
_entity.id
_entity.type
_entity.pdbx_description
1 polymer ?
#
loop_
_entity_poly.entity_id
_entity_poly.type
_entity_poly.pdbx_seq_one_letter_code
_entity_poly.pdbx_strand_id
1 'polypeptide(L)'
;MGNNKQDLTLVILAAGLGSRFGGDKQLAQLGPNGETMLELSIQSAYKAGFSRAVLVIRSELASMLDEALAGKFSDDFSCQYCVQSLDDLPASAREFADASQRQKPWGTAHALWSARNHVVGPMAVINADDFYGDSAFSLLSEGLSTANDDWMMVAYPIGLTLSDNGGVNRGLCQVEAGKLIDVAEWLDIRCEPSGLTGTLDGERLTIADDAVVSMTCWGFKPDIFEVIEQQFSHFLEHNGHHPKAECYLPTVVQARLDAPSDAQANKVVNVSVAKESWYGVTYPEDVQWVRQKLQQTLCSN
;
A
#
# COMPACT_ATOMS: atom_id res chain seq x y z
N MET A 1 2.83 11.41 33.75
CA MET A 1 3.85 11.40 32.69
C MET A 1 3.09 11.49 31.39
N GLY A 2 3.15 12.63 30.70
CA GLY A 2 2.40 12.82 29.45
C GLY A 2 2.92 11.81 28.43
N ASN A 3 2.03 10.95 27.95
CA ASN A 3 2.34 10.01 26.89
C ASN A 3 2.69 10.86 25.67
N ASN A 4 3.96 10.97 25.31
CA ASN A 4 4.40 11.69 24.11
C ASN A 4 4.03 10.80 22.93
N LYS A 5 2.72 10.71 22.63
CA LYS A 5 2.15 9.87 21.58
C LYS A 5 2.73 10.40 20.27
N GLN A 6 3.60 9.61 19.66
CA GLN A 6 4.26 9.99 18.42
C GLN A 6 3.19 10.22 17.35
N ASP A 7 3.29 11.32 16.61
CA ASP A 7 2.30 11.70 15.60
C ASP A 7 2.46 10.83 14.33
N LEU A 8 1.92 9.61 14.40
CA LEU A 8 1.96 8.63 13.32
C LEU A 8 0.76 8.79 12.40
N THR A 9 1.04 8.93 11.11
CA THR A 9 0.02 9.07 10.06
C THR A 9 -0.23 7.75 9.34
N LEU A 10 -1.48 7.36 9.16
CA LEU A 10 -1.84 6.30 8.22
C LEU A 10 -2.21 6.92 6.87
N VAL A 11 -1.44 6.67 5.82
CA VAL A 11 -1.79 7.02 4.44
C VAL A 11 -2.48 5.83 3.80
N ILE A 12 -3.68 6.05 3.27
CA ILE A 12 -4.50 5.00 2.66
C ILE A 12 -4.66 5.30 1.17
N LEU A 13 -4.19 4.40 0.31
CA LEU A 13 -4.27 4.52 -1.14
C LEU A 13 -5.66 4.03 -1.60
N ALA A 14 -6.57 4.99 -1.83
CA ALA A 14 -7.99 4.80 -2.12
C ALA A 14 -8.40 5.32 -3.53
N ALA A 15 -7.43 5.70 -4.36
CA ALA A 15 -7.66 6.30 -5.67
C ALA A 15 -7.81 5.28 -6.82
N GLY A 16 -7.58 3.99 -6.54
CA GLY A 16 -7.58 2.91 -7.54
C GLY A 16 -8.93 2.70 -8.24
N LEU A 17 -8.90 2.44 -9.55
CA LEU A 17 -10.08 2.15 -10.35
C LEU A 17 -10.52 0.69 -10.09
N GLY A 18 -11.62 0.48 -9.38
CA GLY A 18 -12.23 -0.83 -9.09
C GLY A 18 -12.82 -1.55 -10.32
N SER A 19 -12.18 -1.42 -11.49
CA SER A 19 -12.72 -1.81 -12.81
C SER A 19 -13.13 -3.28 -12.92
N ARG A 20 -12.50 -4.18 -12.15
CA ARG A 20 -12.85 -5.62 -12.09
C ARG A 20 -14.09 -5.92 -11.25
N PHE A 21 -14.54 -5.00 -10.39
CA PHE A 21 -15.59 -5.22 -9.40
C PHE A 21 -16.95 -4.62 -9.77
N GLY A 22 -17.00 -3.78 -10.81
CA GLY A 22 -18.23 -3.07 -11.18
C GLY A 22 -18.67 -1.99 -10.17
N GLY A 23 -17.77 -1.54 -9.28
CA GLY A 23 -18.02 -0.52 -8.27
C GLY A 23 -16.78 -0.24 -7.40
N ASP A 24 -16.89 0.68 -6.44
CA ASP A 24 -15.79 1.05 -5.53
C ASP A 24 -15.61 0.01 -4.40
N LYS A 25 -14.70 -0.95 -4.63
CA LYS A 25 -14.36 -2.06 -3.70
C LYS A 25 -14.18 -1.64 -2.24
N GLN A 26 -13.56 -0.48 -2.03
CA GLN A 26 -13.27 0.08 -0.70
C GLN A 26 -14.50 0.38 0.16
N LEU A 27 -15.69 0.45 -0.44
CA LEU A 27 -16.97 0.62 0.29
C LEU A 27 -17.71 -0.71 0.51
N ALA A 28 -17.12 -1.85 0.11
CA ALA A 28 -17.73 -3.15 0.34
C ALA A 28 -17.74 -3.50 1.84
N GLN A 29 -18.95 -3.74 2.36
CA GLN A 29 -19.16 -4.16 3.74
C GLN A 29 -18.90 -5.66 3.88
N LEU A 30 -17.71 -6.00 4.40
CA LEU A 30 -17.20 -7.37 4.50
C LEU A 30 -16.97 -7.80 5.94
N GLY A 31 -16.89 -6.85 6.89
CA GLY A 31 -16.76 -7.10 8.30
C GLY A 31 -18.00 -7.76 8.92
N PRO A 32 -17.86 -8.37 10.11
CA PRO A 32 -18.94 -9.11 10.77
C PRO A 32 -20.13 -8.23 11.16
N ASN A 33 -19.94 -6.93 11.37
CA ASN A 33 -21.00 -5.97 11.68
C ASN A 33 -21.30 -5.02 10.50
N GLY A 34 -20.87 -5.40 9.29
CA GLY A 34 -21.03 -4.57 8.09
C GLY A 34 -19.97 -3.47 7.95
N GLU A 35 -18.82 -3.61 8.61
CA GLU A 35 -17.69 -2.70 8.42
C GLU A 35 -17.05 -2.89 7.03
N THR A 36 -16.54 -1.80 6.46
CA THR A 36 -15.65 -1.86 5.30
C THR A 36 -14.22 -2.25 5.69
N MET A 37 -13.41 -2.72 4.73
CA MET A 37 -11.96 -2.96 4.96
C MET A 37 -11.23 -1.68 5.39
N LEU A 38 -11.66 -0.55 4.83
CA LEU A 38 -11.18 0.78 5.20
C LEU A 38 -11.45 1.08 6.68
N GLU A 39 -12.67 0.87 7.15
CA GLU A 39 -13.04 1.05 8.57
C GLU A 39 -12.20 0.15 9.48
N LEU A 40 -12.07 -1.13 9.15
CA LEU A 40 -11.28 -2.10 9.93
C LEU A 40 -9.80 -1.67 10.01
N SER A 41 -9.22 -1.19 8.91
CA SER A 41 -7.83 -0.72 8.87
C SER A 41 -7.63 0.52 9.74
N ILE A 42 -8.54 1.50 9.67
CA ILE A 42 -8.46 2.71 10.50
C ILE A 42 -8.61 2.35 11.99
N GLN A 43 -9.53 1.45 12.34
CA GLN A 43 -9.68 0.97 13.73
C GLN A 43 -8.40 0.28 14.23
N SER A 44 -7.79 -0.56 13.41
CA SER A 44 -6.55 -1.27 13.73
C SER A 44 -5.39 -0.29 13.95
N ALA A 45 -5.25 0.71 13.07
CA ALA A 45 -4.27 1.77 13.23
C ALA A 45 -4.51 2.63 14.48
N TYR A 46 -5.75 3.01 14.76
CA TYR A 46 -6.09 3.77 15.96
C TYR A 46 -5.68 3.01 17.24
N LYS A 47 -5.98 1.70 17.32
CA LYS A 47 -5.53 0.83 18.44
C LYS A 47 -3.99 0.78 18.54
N ALA A 48 -3.30 0.74 17.40
CA ALA A 48 -1.84 0.72 17.34
C ALA A 48 -1.19 2.07 17.67
N GLY A 49 -1.97 3.12 17.90
CA GLY A 49 -1.50 4.42 18.36
C GLY A 49 -1.36 5.48 17.28
N PHE A 50 -1.82 5.22 16.06
CA PHE A 50 -1.92 6.26 15.02
C PHE A 50 -2.89 7.36 15.46
N SER A 51 -2.56 8.61 15.13
CA SER A 51 -3.32 9.81 15.51
C SER A 51 -4.24 10.29 14.40
N ARG A 52 -3.95 9.93 13.14
CA ARG A 52 -4.69 10.42 11.98
C ARG A 52 -4.53 9.54 10.75
N ALA A 53 -5.46 9.69 9.81
CA ALA A 53 -5.38 9.11 8.47
C ALA A 53 -5.43 10.18 7.37
N VAL A 54 -4.68 9.96 6.30
CA VAL A 54 -4.76 10.70 5.04
C VAL A 54 -5.19 9.73 3.94
N LEU A 55 -6.41 9.87 3.45
CA LEU A 55 -6.96 9.03 2.39
C LEU A 55 -6.67 9.70 1.04
N VAL A 56 -5.88 9.03 0.20
CA VAL A 56 -5.59 9.47 -1.16
C VAL A 56 -6.69 8.93 -2.08
N ILE A 57 -7.57 9.80 -2.57
CA ILE A 57 -8.81 9.46 -3.24
C ILE A 57 -8.89 10.07 -4.64
N ARG A 58 -9.91 9.67 -5.40
CA ARG A 58 -10.43 10.48 -6.51
C ARG A 58 -11.49 11.46 -5.99
N SER A 59 -11.64 12.60 -6.64
CA SER A 59 -12.57 13.66 -6.22
C SER A 59 -14.00 13.18 -6.02
N GLU A 60 -14.46 12.25 -6.84
CA GLU A 60 -15.85 11.77 -6.85
C GLU A 60 -16.18 10.90 -5.62
N LEU A 61 -15.15 10.40 -4.92
CA LEU A 61 -15.31 9.52 -3.76
C LEU A 61 -15.48 10.27 -2.44
N ALA A 62 -15.15 11.56 -2.41
CA ALA A 62 -15.08 12.34 -1.17
C ALA A 62 -16.40 12.30 -0.39
N SER A 63 -17.53 12.58 -1.06
CA SER A 63 -18.84 12.61 -0.40
C SER A 63 -19.28 11.24 0.11
N MET A 64 -19.00 10.17 -0.64
CA MET A 64 -19.35 8.81 -0.23
C MET A 64 -18.52 8.35 0.98
N LEU A 65 -17.23 8.72 1.02
CA LEU A 65 -16.35 8.42 2.14
C LEU A 65 -16.73 9.24 3.38
N ASP A 66 -17.12 10.51 3.22
CA ASP A 66 -17.64 11.32 4.33
C ASP A 66 -18.85 10.67 4.98
N GLU A 67 -19.82 10.24 4.16
CA GLU A 67 -21.02 9.54 4.66
C GLU A 67 -20.66 8.20 5.32
N ALA A 68 -19.76 7.42 4.73
CA ALA A 68 -19.38 6.11 5.24
C ALA A 68 -18.61 6.18 6.58
N LEU A 69 -17.77 7.19 6.76
CA LEU A 69 -16.90 7.36 7.92
C LEU A 69 -17.50 8.26 9.01
N ALA A 70 -18.59 8.97 8.73
CA ALA A 70 -19.25 9.87 9.67
C ALA A 70 -19.59 9.18 11.00
N GLY A 71 -19.07 9.72 12.10
CA GLY A 71 -19.34 9.22 13.46
C GLY A 71 -18.76 7.84 13.78
N LYS A 72 -17.89 7.28 12.92
CA LYS A 72 -17.28 5.95 13.10
C LYS A 72 -16.03 5.96 13.97
N PHE A 73 -15.36 7.11 14.11
CA PHE A 73 -14.10 7.24 14.81
C PHE A 73 -14.17 8.24 15.95
N SER A 74 -13.24 8.12 16.88
CA SER A 74 -13.10 9.01 18.04
C SER A 74 -12.74 10.43 17.60
N ASP A 75 -13.18 11.44 18.35
CA ASP A 75 -12.91 12.86 18.07
C ASP A 75 -11.40 13.21 18.11
N ASP A 76 -10.59 12.35 18.72
CA ASP A 76 -9.12 12.50 18.77
C ASP A 76 -8.39 11.83 17.60
N PHE A 77 -9.12 11.27 16.62
CA PHE A 77 -8.57 10.72 15.38
C PHE A 77 -9.09 11.49 14.16
N SER A 78 -8.19 12.18 13.46
CA SER A 78 -8.58 12.97 12.28
C SER A 78 -8.42 12.18 10.97
N CYS A 79 -9.43 12.20 10.11
CA CYS A 79 -9.33 11.75 8.73
C CYS A 79 -9.27 12.98 7.79
N GLN A 80 -8.29 12.99 6.90
CA GLN A 80 -8.15 14.02 5.87
C GLN A 80 -8.13 13.38 4.49
N TYR A 81 -8.66 14.07 3.50
CA TYR A 81 -8.63 13.62 2.11
C TYR A 81 -7.59 14.38 1.31
N CYS A 82 -6.92 13.65 0.43
CA CYS A 82 -6.00 14.15 -0.57
C CYS A 82 -6.45 13.61 -1.93
N VAL A 83 -6.55 14.47 -2.94
CA VAL A 83 -6.97 14.05 -4.28
C VAL A 83 -5.73 13.69 -5.10
N GLN A 84 -5.72 12.47 -5.67
CA GLN A 84 -4.71 12.08 -6.67
C GLN A 84 -5.08 12.68 -8.03
N SER A 85 -4.68 13.94 -8.27
CA SER A 85 -4.92 14.63 -9.54
C SER A 85 -3.89 14.21 -10.60
N LEU A 86 -4.33 13.96 -11.84
CA LEU A 86 -3.43 13.62 -12.95
C LEU A 86 -2.46 14.76 -13.31
N ASP A 87 -2.79 15.99 -12.95
CA ASP A 87 -2.00 17.20 -13.25
C ASP A 87 -1.06 17.60 -12.10
N ASP A 88 -1.13 16.93 -10.95
CA ASP A 88 -0.20 17.12 -9.84
C ASP A 88 1.11 16.40 -10.12
N LEU A 89 2.02 17.09 -10.81
CA LEU A 89 3.27 16.52 -11.32
C LEU A 89 4.49 17.32 -10.82
N PRO A 90 5.65 16.67 -10.66
CA PRO A 90 6.91 17.36 -10.41
C PRO A 90 7.15 18.44 -11.46
N ALA A 91 7.49 19.65 -11.02
CA ALA A 91 7.63 20.80 -11.93
C ALA A 91 8.71 20.57 -12.99
N SER A 92 9.78 19.85 -12.64
CA SER A 92 10.90 19.49 -13.51
C SER A 92 10.51 18.56 -14.67
N ALA A 93 9.46 17.76 -14.50
CA ALA A 93 9.11 16.70 -15.46
C ALA A 93 7.70 16.83 -16.05
N ARG A 94 6.97 17.89 -15.71
CA ARG A 94 5.60 18.13 -16.19
C ARG A 94 5.49 18.18 -17.71
N GLU A 95 6.52 18.63 -18.42
CA GLU A 95 6.51 18.72 -19.89
C GLU A 95 6.53 17.36 -20.60
N PHE A 96 6.98 16.29 -19.91
CA PHE A 96 7.04 14.94 -20.47
C PHE A 96 5.73 14.16 -20.32
N ALA A 97 4.77 14.70 -19.56
CA ALA A 97 3.49 14.06 -19.30
C ALA A 97 2.42 14.51 -20.30
N ASP A 98 1.80 13.57 -21.01
CA ASP A 98 0.54 13.85 -21.72
C ASP A 98 -0.65 13.63 -20.78
N ALA A 99 -0.83 14.57 -19.85
CA ALA A 99 -1.94 14.52 -18.90
C ALA A 99 -3.31 14.76 -19.57
N SER A 100 -3.34 15.41 -20.73
CA SER A 100 -4.58 15.88 -21.37
C SER A 100 -5.50 14.76 -21.87
N GLN A 101 -4.92 13.62 -22.27
CA GLN A 101 -5.66 12.44 -22.76
C GLN A 101 -5.60 11.27 -21.78
N ARG A 102 -4.90 11.43 -20.66
CA ARG A 102 -4.72 10.36 -19.70
C ARG A 102 -5.97 10.20 -18.85
N GLN A 103 -6.41 8.95 -18.68
CA GLN A 103 -7.50 8.58 -17.78
C GLN A 103 -7.03 7.69 -16.63
N LYS A 104 -5.93 6.95 -16.83
CA LYS A 104 -5.39 6.03 -15.83
C LYS A 104 -4.56 6.82 -14.82
N PRO A 105 -4.67 6.58 -13.50
CA PRO A 105 -3.74 7.15 -12.52
C PRO A 105 -2.27 6.86 -12.88
N TRP A 106 -1.35 7.71 -12.41
CA TRP A 106 0.08 7.53 -12.65
C TRP A 106 0.73 6.41 -11.84
N GLY A 107 0.01 5.78 -10.90
CA GLY A 107 0.48 4.65 -10.10
C GLY A 107 0.52 4.93 -8.60
N THR A 108 0.97 3.94 -7.82
CA THR A 108 0.97 3.99 -6.35
C THR A 108 2.02 4.94 -5.78
N ALA A 109 3.16 5.14 -6.47
CA ALA A 109 4.14 6.13 -6.06
C ALA A 109 3.56 7.55 -6.13
N HIS A 110 2.91 7.90 -7.26
CA HIS A 110 2.21 9.17 -7.41
C HIS A 110 1.07 9.35 -6.42
N ALA A 111 0.35 8.26 -6.09
CA ALA A 111 -0.70 8.31 -5.06
C ALA A 111 -0.11 8.71 -3.70
N LEU A 112 0.97 8.07 -3.26
CA LEU A 112 1.65 8.46 -2.02
C LEU A 112 2.18 9.90 -2.11
N TRP A 113 2.81 10.29 -3.22
CA TRP A 113 3.33 11.66 -3.40
C TRP A 113 2.25 12.75 -3.39
N SER A 114 1.01 12.43 -3.78
CA SER A 114 -0.12 13.37 -3.65
C SER A 114 -0.30 13.80 -2.18
N ALA A 115 -0.05 12.89 -1.23
CA ALA A 115 -0.18 13.15 0.21
C ALA A 115 0.96 14.01 0.80
N ARG A 116 2.01 14.37 0.03
CA ARG A 116 3.23 15.04 0.54
C ARG A 116 2.98 16.31 1.35
N ASN A 117 1.96 17.09 1.00
CA ASN A 117 1.61 18.34 1.70
C ASN A 117 0.73 18.11 2.94
N HIS A 118 0.25 16.89 3.12
CA HIS A 118 -0.62 16.49 4.22
C HIS A 118 0.11 15.65 5.26
N VAL A 119 1.39 15.32 5.07
CA VAL A 119 2.17 14.44 5.96
C VAL A 119 3.49 15.08 6.36
N VAL A 120 3.68 15.27 7.67
CA VAL A 120 4.88 15.94 8.23
C VAL A 120 5.79 14.97 8.98
N GLY A 121 5.24 13.89 9.54
CA GLY A 121 5.96 12.91 10.36
C GLY A 121 6.05 11.52 9.74
N PRO A 122 6.50 10.52 10.51
CA PRO A 122 6.50 9.13 10.07
C PRO A 122 5.09 8.66 9.68
N MET A 123 5.02 7.79 8.67
CA MET A 123 3.76 7.34 8.12
C MET A 123 3.77 5.84 7.81
N ALA A 124 2.63 5.20 7.97
CA ALA A 124 2.34 3.92 7.34
C ALA A 124 1.57 4.15 6.04
N VAL A 125 1.76 3.27 5.05
CA VAL A 125 1.08 3.33 3.76
C VAL A 125 0.44 1.98 3.49
N ILE A 126 -0.87 1.99 3.23
CA ILE A 126 -1.69 0.79 2.95
C ILE A 126 -2.62 0.98 1.76
N ASN A 127 -3.12 -0.11 1.19
CA ASN A 127 -4.27 -0.07 0.28
C ASN A 127 -5.59 0.10 1.06
N ALA A 128 -6.63 0.59 0.39
CA ALA A 128 -7.96 0.80 1.00
C ALA A 128 -8.86 -0.44 1.05
N ASP A 129 -8.58 -1.44 0.20
CA ASP A 129 -9.46 -2.61 -0.04
C ASP A 129 -8.89 -3.94 0.50
N ASP A 130 -7.84 -3.85 1.32
CA ASP A 130 -7.14 -4.99 1.93
C ASP A 130 -7.31 -5.00 3.45
N PHE A 131 -7.42 -6.19 4.03
CA PHE A 131 -7.32 -6.43 5.47
C PHE A 131 -5.92 -6.92 5.83
N TYR A 132 -5.27 -6.21 6.76
CA TYR A 132 -3.88 -6.47 7.16
C TYR A 132 -3.75 -7.16 8.53
N GLY A 133 -4.80 -7.13 9.37
CA GLY A 133 -4.74 -7.61 10.76
C GLY A 133 -4.11 -6.62 11.74
N ASP A 134 -4.53 -6.66 13.01
CA ASP A 134 -4.11 -5.73 14.07
C ASP A 134 -2.58 -5.75 14.30
N SER A 135 -1.94 -6.91 14.09
CA SER A 135 -0.49 -7.09 14.28
C SER A 135 0.35 -6.30 13.28
N ALA A 136 -0.11 -6.11 12.05
CA ALA A 136 0.62 -5.35 11.04
C ALA A 136 0.76 -3.88 11.46
N PHE A 137 -0.33 -3.27 11.94
CA PHE A 137 -0.33 -1.90 12.43
C PHE A 137 0.51 -1.74 13.71
N SER A 138 0.49 -2.74 14.59
CA SER A 138 1.33 -2.76 15.79
C SER A 138 2.83 -2.79 15.44
N LEU A 139 3.22 -3.66 14.49
CA LEU A 139 4.59 -3.75 13.99
C LEU A 139 5.03 -2.43 13.32
N LEU A 140 4.19 -1.84 12.47
CA LEU A 140 4.46 -0.54 11.84
C LEU A 140 4.66 0.57 12.87
N SER A 141 3.77 0.65 13.86
CA SER A 141 3.85 1.64 14.94
C SER A 141 5.14 1.49 15.73
N GLU A 142 5.51 0.27 16.12
CA GLU A 142 6.75 -0.03 16.83
C GLU A 142 7.99 0.37 16.02
N GLY A 143 8.09 -0.06 14.77
CA GLY A 143 9.25 0.22 13.94
C GLY A 143 9.39 1.69 13.55
N LEU A 144 8.28 2.38 13.27
CA LEU A 144 8.28 3.83 12.99
C LEU A 144 8.60 4.69 14.21
N SER A 145 8.43 4.13 15.42
CA SER A 145 8.76 4.79 16.68
C SER A 145 10.26 4.83 16.98
N THR A 146 11.07 4.14 16.19
CA THR A 146 12.53 4.22 16.31
C THR A 146 13.06 5.59 15.84
N ALA A 147 14.12 6.06 16.51
CA ALA A 147 14.72 7.39 16.28
C ALA A 147 15.65 7.46 15.05
N ASN A 148 15.73 6.41 14.24
CA ASN A 148 16.52 6.39 13.01
C ASN A 148 15.67 6.86 11.81
N ASP A 149 16.34 7.02 10.66
CA ASP A 149 15.71 7.40 9.39
C ASP A 149 15.39 6.18 8.51
N ASP A 150 15.35 4.98 9.10
CA ASP A 150 15.06 3.76 8.37
C ASP A 150 13.59 3.73 7.95
N TRP A 151 13.35 3.05 6.83
CA TRP A 151 12.01 2.65 6.44
C TRP A 151 11.74 1.23 6.92
N MET A 152 10.50 0.79 6.76
CA MET A 152 10.13 -0.57 7.06
C MET A 152 8.98 -1.06 6.18
N MET A 153 8.75 -2.36 6.22
CA MET A 153 7.54 -2.95 5.68
C MET A 153 7.09 -4.13 6.53
N VAL A 154 5.80 -4.43 6.43
CA VAL A 154 5.23 -5.70 6.89
C VAL A 154 4.99 -6.58 5.68
N ALA A 155 5.78 -7.65 5.57
CA ALA A 155 5.64 -8.64 4.53
C ALA A 155 4.68 -9.76 4.96
N TYR A 156 4.08 -10.42 3.97
CA TYR A 156 3.19 -11.56 4.18
C TYR A 156 3.75 -12.80 3.49
N PRO A 157 3.61 -14.00 4.08
CA PRO A 157 3.89 -15.25 3.38
C PRO A 157 3.03 -15.37 2.12
N ILE A 158 3.65 -15.70 0.98
CA ILE A 158 2.96 -15.72 -0.32
C ILE A 158 1.73 -16.63 -0.32
N GLY A 159 1.81 -17.78 0.37
CA GLY A 159 0.72 -18.75 0.47
C GLY A 159 -0.55 -18.22 1.14
N LEU A 160 -0.47 -17.13 1.91
CA LEU A 160 -1.62 -16.46 2.51
C LEU A 160 -2.25 -15.38 1.61
N THR A 161 -1.70 -15.17 0.43
CA THR A 161 -2.07 -14.06 -0.47
C THR A 161 -2.55 -14.52 -1.84
N LEU A 162 -2.75 -15.82 -2.06
CA LEU A 162 -3.20 -16.38 -3.33
C LEU A 162 -4.74 -16.32 -3.45
N SER A 163 -5.26 -16.50 -4.67
CA SER A 163 -6.69 -16.67 -4.94
C SER A 163 -6.92 -17.97 -5.71
N ASP A 164 -7.99 -18.68 -5.38
CA ASP A 164 -8.44 -19.87 -6.12
C ASP A 164 -9.10 -19.51 -7.47
N ASN A 165 -9.43 -18.22 -7.67
CA ASN A 165 -10.18 -17.73 -8.83
C ASN A 165 -9.28 -17.25 -9.99
N GLY A 166 -7.95 -17.23 -9.80
CA GLY A 166 -7.01 -16.88 -10.85
C GLY A 166 -5.66 -16.37 -10.34
N GLY A 167 -4.83 -15.91 -11.26
CA GLY A 167 -3.49 -15.41 -10.93
C GLY A 167 -3.51 -14.05 -10.25
N VAL A 168 -2.61 -13.88 -9.28
CA VAL A 168 -2.47 -12.64 -8.50
C VAL A 168 -1.17 -11.92 -8.83
N ASN A 169 -1.11 -10.60 -8.60
CA ASN A 169 0.12 -9.82 -8.76
C ASN A 169 0.66 -9.42 -7.38
N ARG A 170 1.95 -9.60 -7.12
CA ARG A 170 2.56 -9.36 -5.81
C ARG A 170 3.98 -8.82 -5.95
N GLY A 171 4.38 -7.92 -5.05
CA GLY A 171 5.77 -7.50 -4.90
C GLY A 171 6.58 -8.56 -4.16
N LEU A 172 7.21 -9.51 -4.85
CA LEU A 172 8.02 -10.56 -4.22
C LEU A 172 9.27 -9.93 -3.61
N CYS A 173 9.61 -10.30 -2.38
CA CYS A 173 10.69 -9.68 -1.62
C CYS A 173 11.84 -10.67 -1.37
N GLN A 174 13.08 -10.23 -1.63
CA GLN A 174 14.28 -10.88 -1.11
C GLN A 174 14.66 -10.21 0.22
N VAL A 175 14.77 -11.01 1.28
CA VAL A 175 15.03 -10.52 2.64
C VAL A 175 16.28 -11.20 3.20
N GLU A 176 17.23 -10.40 3.68
CA GLU A 176 18.45 -10.89 4.32
C GLU A 176 18.64 -10.20 5.67
N ALA A 177 18.86 -10.98 6.73
CA ALA A 177 19.04 -10.49 8.10
C ALA A 177 17.96 -9.48 8.55
N GLY A 178 16.71 -9.70 8.15
CA GLY A 178 15.57 -8.82 8.49
C GLY A 178 15.52 -7.52 7.70
N LYS A 179 16.25 -7.39 6.61
CA LYS A 179 16.28 -6.21 5.73
C LYS A 179 15.87 -6.58 4.31
N LEU A 180 15.18 -5.67 3.64
CA LEU A 180 14.83 -5.83 2.23
C LEU A 180 16.08 -5.62 1.39
N ILE A 181 16.36 -6.58 0.52
CA ILE A 181 17.46 -6.52 -0.47
C ILE A 181 16.90 -6.22 -1.85
N ASP A 182 15.81 -6.88 -2.21
CA ASP A 182 15.14 -6.71 -3.50
C ASP A 182 13.61 -6.77 -3.33
N VAL A 183 12.89 -5.98 -4.12
CA VAL A 183 11.45 -6.12 -4.32
C VAL A 183 11.09 -5.94 -5.80
N ALA A 184 10.46 -6.95 -6.37
CA ALA A 184 10.04 -6.95 -7.76
C ALA A 184 8.55 -7.26 -7.90
N GLU A 185 7.86 -6.60 -8.83
CA GLU A 185 6.44 -6.87 -9.11
C GLU A 185 6.34 -8.12 -10.00
N TRP A 186 5.78 -9.19 -9.44
CA TRP A 186 5.48 -10.43 -10.14
C TRP A 186 4.01 -10.46 -10.55
N LEU A 187 3.74 -10.89 -11.78
CA LEU A 187 2.41 -10.92 -12.37
C LEU A 187 1.87 -12.34 -12.49
N ASP A 188 0.55 -12.50 -12.44
CA ASP A 188 -0.15 -13.77 -12.72
C ASP A 188 0.39 -14.99 -11.93
N ILE A 189 0.72 -14.76 -10.66
CA ILE A 189 1.18 -15.79 -9.72
C ILE A 189 0.05 -16.78 -9.45
N ARG A 190 0.30 -18.07 -9.64
CA ARG A 190 -0.66 -19.16 -9.49
C ARG A 190 -0.06 -20.34 -8.75
N CYS A 191 -0.92 -21.09 -8.06
CA CYS A 191 -0.60 -22.43 -7.59
C CYS A 191 -0.85 -23.44 -8.72
N GLU A 192 0.22 -24.05 -9.21
CA GLU A 192 0.19 -25.10 -10.23
C GLU A 192 0.61 -26.46 -9.64
N PRO A 193 0.35 -27.59 -10.31
CA PRO A 193 0.78 -28.90 -9.83
C PRO A 193 2.29 -29.03 -9.58
N SER A 194 3.10 -28.20 -10.26
CA SER A 194 4.56 -28.12 -10.11
C SER A 194 5.03 -27.16 -9.01
N GLY A 195 4.11 -26.53 -8.26
CA GLY A 195 4.39 -25.49 -7.26
C GLY A 195 3.93 -24.11 -7.69
N LEU A 196 4.34 -23.08 -6.96
CA LEU A 196 4.03 -21.69 -7.29
C LEU A 196 4.81 -21.22 -8.52
N THR A 197 4.11 -20.59 -9.47
CA THR A 197 4.74 -19.96 -10.63
C THR A 197 4.14 -18.57 -10.86
N GLY A 198 4.93 -17.66 -11.42
CA GLY A 198 4.49 -16.31 -11.79
C GLY A 198 5.34 -15.75 -12.92
N THR A 199 5.01 -14.56 -13.39
CA THR A 199 5.70 -13.88 -14.48
C THR A 199 6.51 -12.70 -13.95
N LEU A 200 7.81 -12.68 -14.21
CA LEU A 200 8.71 -11.55 -13.97
C LEU A 200 9.33 -11.14 -15.30
N ASP A 201 9.30 -9.86 -15.65
CA ASP A 201 9.87 -9.32 -16.90
C ASP A 201 9.44 -10.06 -18.19
N GLY A 202 8.22 -10.61 -18.19
CA GLY A 202 7.66 -11.35 -19.32
C GLY A 202 8.01 -12.84 -19.35
N GLU A 203 8.82 -13.33 -18.41
CA GLU A 203 9.18 -14.74 -18.29
C GLU A 203 8.43 -15.43 -17.15
N ARG A 204 7.89 -16.63 -17.40
CA ARG A 204 7.23 -17.47 -16.38
C ARG A 204 8.29 -18.25 -15.61
N LEU A 205 8.38 -18.02 -14.30
CA LEU A 205 9.37 -18.62 -13.41
C LEU A 205 8.70 -19.26 -12.19
N THR A 206 9.41 -20.18 -11.52
CA THR A 206 9.01 -20.80 -10.26
C THR A 206 9.30 -19.89 -9.07
N ILE A 207 8.43 -19.93 -8.06
CA ILE A 207 8.52 -19.16 -6.82
C ILE A 207 8.62 -20.12 -5.65
N ALA A 208 9.45 -19.81 -4.66
CA ALA A 208 9.56 -20.60 -3.44
C ALA A 208 8.29 -20.51 -2.58
N ASP A 209 7.86 -21.63 -1.99
CA ASP A 209 6.64 -21.70 -1.19
C ASP A 209 6.71 -20.85 0.10
N ASP A 210 7.92 -20.60 0.60
CA ASP A 210 8.22 -19.77 1.77
C ASP A 210 8.53 -18.31 1.40
N ALA A 211 8.38 -17.93 0.13
CA ALA A 211 8.59 -16.56 -0.30
C ALA A 211 7.65 -15.59 0.44
N VAL A 212 8.15 -14.37 0.67
CA VAL A 212 7.39 -13.30 1.28
C VAL A 212 7.13 -12.18 0.27
N VAL A 213 5.97 -11.55 0.40
CA VAL A 213 5.48 -10.53 -0.53
C VAL A 213 5.12 -9.24 0.20
N SER A 214 5.32 -8.13 -0.50
CA SER A 214 4.75 -6.83 -0.14
C SER A 214 3.29 -6.78 -0.57
N MET A 215 2.41 -6.49 0.39
CA MET A 215 0.99 -6.21 0.15
C MET A 215 0.71 -4.70 0.21
N THR A 216 1.69 -3.88 -0.15
CA THR A 216 1.67 -2.43 0.07
C THR A 216 1.38 -2.13 1.55
N CYS A 217 2.20 -2.66 2.45
CA CYS A 217 2.12 -2.39 3.89
C CYS A 217 3.48 -1.83 4.33
N TRP A 218 3.67 -0.54 4.10
CA TRP A 218 4.97 0.12 4.24
C TRP A 218 4.97 1.12 5.39
N GLY A 219 6.14 1.38 5.96
CA GLY A 219 6.40 2.44 6.92
C GLY A 219 7.54 3.32 6.42
N PHE A 220 7.29 4.62 6.30
CA PHE A 220 8.26 5.58 5.78
C PHE A 220 8.47 6.77 6.72
N LYS A 221 9.63 7.39 6.57
CA LYS A 221 9.89 8.75 7.05
C LYS A 221 9.60 9.76 5.92
N PRO A 222 9.45 11.06 6.20
CA PRO A 222 9.06 12.06 5.20
C PRO A 222 9.99 12.15 3.97
N ASP A 223 11.24 11.72 4.10
CA ASP A 223 12.22 11.71 3.01
C ASP A 223 11.82 10.83 1.81
N ILE A 224 10.87 9.90 1.99
CA ILE A 224 10.27 9.15 0.88
C ILE A 224 9.69 10.06 -0.19
N PHE A 225 9.16 11.24 0.16
CA PHE A 225 8.56 12.14 -0.82
C PHE A 225 9.59 12.72 -1.79
N GLU A 226 10.80 13.02 -1.32
CA GLU A 226 11.91 13.48 -2.17
C GLU A 226 12.36 12.35 -3.12
N VAL A 227 12.44 11.11 -2.59
CA VAL A 227 12.78 9.93 -3.39
C VAL A 227 11.72 9.68 -4.47
N ILE A 228 10.44 9.76 -4.11
CA ILE A 228 9.36 9.61 -5.09
C ILE A 228 9.41 10.75 -6.11
N GLU A 229 9.65 11.99 -5.72
CA GLU A 229 9.73 13.10 -6.67
C GLU A 229 10.81 12.87 -7.74
N GLN A 230 11.99 12.41 -7.33
CA GLN A 230 13.10 12.09 -8.22
C GLN A 230 12.73 10.94 -9.18
N GLN A 231 12.27 9.82 -8.63
CA GLN A 231 11.97 8.62 -9.42
C GLN A 231 10.74 8.82 -10.31
N PHE A 232 9.74 9.57 -9.84
CA PHE A 232 8.56 9.90 -10.63
C PHE A 232 8.90 10.88 -11.76
N SER A 233 9.79 11.85 -11.53
CA SER A 233 10.31 12.72 -12.60
C SER A 233 10.98 11.90 -13.70
N HIS A 234 11.91 11.00 -13.31
CA HIS A 234 12.58 10.10 -14.25
C HIS A 234 11.58 9.19 -14.98
N PHE A 235 10.57 8.67 -14.29
CA PHE A 235 9.52 7.88 -14.90
C PHE A 235 8.74 8.68 -15.96
N LEU A 236 8.38 9.94 -15.69
CA LEU A 236 7.66 10.79 -16.63
C LEU A 236 8.48 11.10 -17.88
N GLU A 237 9.77 11.37 -17.73
CA GLU A 237 10.69 11.58 -18.87
C GLU A 237 10.68 10.40 -19.86
N HIS A 238 10.65 9.17 -19.35
CA HIS A 238 10.76 7.96 -20.18
C HIS A 238 9.40 7.39 -20.60
N ASN A 239 8.37 7.53 -19.75
CA ASN A 239 7.09 6.83 -19.89
C ASN A 239 5.87 7.76 -19.82
N GLY A 240 6.04 9.06 -19.63
CA GLY A 240 4.94 10.03 -19.46
C GLY A 240 3.99 10.11 -20.65
N HIS A 241 4.46 9.74 -21.85
CA HIS A 241 3.65 9.67 -23.07
C HIS A 241 2.86 8.35 -23.20
N HIS A 242 3.15 7.33 -22.39
CA HIS A 242 2.45 6.05 -22.44
C HIS A 242 1.16 6.10 -21.60
N PRO A 243 -0.04 5.94 -22.21
CA PRO A 243 -1.32 6.21 -21.55
C PRO A 243 -1.67 5.22 -20.42
N LYS A 244 -0.96 4.10 -20.33
CA LYS A 244 -1.20 3.03 -19.35
C LYS A 244 -0.02 2.74 -18.42
N ALA A 245 1.14 3.36 -18.65
CA ALA A 245 2.32 3.15 -17.81
C ALA A 245 2.06 3.65 -16.39
N GLU A 246 2.61 2.96 -15.40
CA GLU A 246 2.43 3.30 -13.98
C GLU A 246 3.78 3.32 -13.26
N CYS A 247 3.93 4.27 -12.35
CA CYS A 247 5.05 4.37 -11.42
C CYS A 247 4.63 3.70 -10.11
N TYR A 248 5.17 2.50 -9.87
CA TYR A 248 4.86 1.69 -8.69
C TYR A 248 5.79 2.04 -7.53
N LEU A 249 5.21 2.10 -6.32
CA LEU A 249 5.95 2.39 -5.09
C LEU A 249 7.09 1.38 -4.81
N PRO A 250 6.93 0.05 -4.98
CA PRO A 250 8.04 -0.89 -4.83
C PRO A 250 9.24 -0.58 -5.73
N THR A 251 9.00 -0.20 -7.00
CA THR A 251 10.06 0.19 -7.94
C THR A 251 10.82 1.44 -7.46
N VAL A 252 10.11 2.42 -6.88
CA VAL A 252 10.74 3.61 -6.29
C VAL A 252 11.61 3.25 -5.08
N VAL A 253 11.12 2.35 -4.21
CA VAL A 253 11.90 1.87 -3.06
C VAL A 253 13.14 1.11 -3.53
N GLN A 254 13.00 0.21 -4.51
CA GLN A 254 14.12 -0.55 -5.06
C GLN A 254 15.20 0.37 -5.66
N ALA A 255 14.78 1.35 -6.47
CA ALA A 255 15.72 2.33 -7.04
C ALA A 255 16.50 3.11 -5.96
N ARG A 256 15.91 3.33 -4.78
CA ARG A 256 16.60 3.96 -3.66
C ARG A 256 17.59 3.03 -2.96
N LEU A 257 17.28 1.74 -2.88
CA LEU A 257 18.18 0.71 -2.34
C LEU A 257 19.40 0.49 -3.25
N ASP A 258 19.20 0.55 -4.56
CA ASP A 258 20.27 0.38 -5.56
C ASP A 258 21.15 1.63 -5.73
N ALA A 259 20.76 2.76 -5.13
CA ALA A 259 21.49 4.01 -5.26
C ALA A 259 22.92 3.91 -4.68
N PRO A 260 23.94 4.51 -5.31
CA PRO A 260 25.31 4.47 -4.83
C PRO A 260 25.44 5.05 -3.41
N SER A 261 26.31 4.46 -2.58
CA SER A 261 26.45 4.79 -1.16
C SER A 261 26.83 6.23 -0.82
N ASP A 262 27.35 6.98 -1.78
CA ASP A 262 27.73 8.39 -1.62
C ASP A 262 26.51 9.34 -1.76
N ALA A 263 25.38 8.86 -2.27
CA ALA A 263 24.12 9.59 -2.36
C ALA A 263 23.29 9.37 -1.09
N GLN A 264 23.63 10.06 0.01
CA GLN A 264 22.99 9.98 1.33
C GLN A 264 22.90 8.54 1.87
N ALA A 265 23.77 8.17 2.82
CA ALA A 265 23.83 6.90 3.57
C ALA A 265 22.78 5.83 3.17
N ASN A 266 23.24 4.68 2.66
CA ASN A 266 22.41 3.53 2.23
C ASN A 266 21.11 3.43 3.04
N LYS A 267 19.96 3.73 2.39
CA LYS A 267 18.67 3.63 3.04
C LYS A 267 18.42 2.17 3.43
N VAL A 268 17.96 1.94 4.65
CA VAL A 268 17.59 0.61 5.11
C VAL A 268 16.07 0.49 5.12
N VAL A 269 15.56 -0.64 4.63
CA VAL A 269 14.17 -1.05 4.85
C VAL A 269 14.17 -2.29 5.73
N ASN A 270 13.70 -2.14 6.97
CA ASN A 270 13.53 -3.26 7.89
C ASN A 270 12.25 -4.05 7.54
N VAL A 271 12.32 -5.38 7.58
CA VAL A 271 11.20 -6.26 7.22
C VAL A 271 10.72 -7.02 8.45
N SER A 272 9.46 -6.78 8.81
CA SER A 272 8.72 -7.62 9.74
C SER A 272 7.78 -8.52 8.96
N VAL A 273 7.58 -9.76 9.40
CA VAL A 273 6.63 -10.68 8.77
C VAL A 273 5.36 -10.74 9.62
N ALA A 274 4.21 -10.47 9.01
CA ALA A 274 2.92 -10.56 9.69
C ALA A 274 2.66 -11.99 10.19
N LYS A 275 2.04 -12.09 11.36
CA LYS A 275 1.63 -13.38 11.94
C LYS A 275 0.18 -13.74 11.60
N GLU A 276 -0.60 -12.74 11.21
CA GLU A 276 -2.00 -12.87 10.84
C GLU A 276 -2.16 -12.98 9.33
N SER A 277 -3.33 -13.47 8.91
CA SER A 277 -3.67 -13.56 7.50
C SER A 277 -3.97 -12.18 6.91
N TRP A 278 -3.58 -12.00 5.65
CA TRP A 278 -4.06 -10.93 4.80
C TRP A 278 -5.31 -11.38 4.05
N TYR A 279 -6.29 -10.49 3.89
CA TYR A 279 -7.47 -10.76 3.06
C TYR A 279 -7.74 -9.59 2.13
N GLY A 280 -7.69 -9.81 0.83
CA GLY A 280 -8.08 -8.83 -0.18
C GLY A 280 -8.99 -9.46 -1.22
N VAL A 281 -9.85 -8.65 -1.82
CA VAL A 281 -10.75 -9.10 -2.89
C VAL A 281 -10.07 -8.85 -4.22
N THR A 282 -9.49 -9.90 -4.83
CA THR A 282 -8.86 -9.75 -6.15
C THR A 282 -9.93 -9.82 -7.25
N TYR A 283 -10.79 -10.82 -7.15
CA TYR A 283 -11.91 -11.13 -8.05
C TYR A 283 -13.26 -10.93 -7.35
N PRO A 284 -14.35 -10.58 -8.05
CA PRO A 284 -15.69 -10.51 -7.47
C PRO A 284 -16.10 -11.79 -6.71
N GLU A 285 -15.66 -12.95 -7.20
CA GLU A 285 -15.91 -14.26 -6.61
C GLU A 285 -15.23 -14.46 -5.24
N ASP A 286 -14.18 -13.70 -4.93
CA ASP A 286 -13.49 -13.76 -3.63
C ASP A 286 -14.35 -13.17 -2.49
N VAL A 287 -15.36 -12.35 -2.78
CA VAL A 287 -16.13 -11.58 -1.77
C VAL A 287 -16.72 -12.46 -0.68
N GLN A 288 -17.38 -13.56 -1.07
CA GLN A 288 -18.03 -14.44 -0.10
C GLN A 288 -16.98 -15.14 0.78
N TRP A 289 -15.87 -15.57 0.18
CA TRP A 289 -14.77 -16.20 0.90
C TRP A 289 -14.11 -15.21 1.87
N VAL A 290 -13.80 -13.99 1.43
CA VAL A 290 -13.22 -12.94 2.28
C VAL A 290 -14.14 -12.62 3.46
N ARG A 291 -15.45 -12.46 3.23
CA ARG A 291 -16.42 -12.22 4.31
C ARG A 291 -16.42 -13.33 5.35
N GLN A 292 -16.40 -14.61 4.91
CA GLN A 292 -16.34 -15.75 5.83
C GLN A 292 -15.04 -15.76 6.64
N LYS A 293 -13.90 -15.47 6.00
CA LYS A 293 -12.60 -15.40 6.67
C LYS A 293 -12.51 -14.28 7.70
N LEU A 294 -13.04 -13.10 7.38
CA LEU A 294 -13.15 -12.00 8.33
C LEU A 294 -14.04 -12.37 9.51
N GLN A 295 -15.20 -12.98 9.26
CA GLN A 295 -16.10 -13.40 10.34
C GLN A 295 -15.42 -14.42 11.26
N GLN A 296 -14.70 -15.39 10.71
CA GLN A 296 -13.93 -16.36 11.51
C GLN A 296 -12.85 -15.65 12.33
N THR A 297 -12.09 -14.75 11.72
CA THR A 297 -10.94 -14.10 12.35
C THR A 297 -11.37 -13.11 13.44
N LEU A 298 -12.42 -12.33 13.20
CA LEU A 298 -12.83 -11.22 14.06
C LEU A 298 -13.87 -11.61 15.12
N CYS A 299 -14.60 -12.72 14.95
CA CYS A 299 -15.57 -13.21 15.95
C CYS A 299 -15.05 -14.36 16.83
N SER A 300 -13.88 -14.94 16.52
CA SER A 300 -13.30 -16.04 17.30
C SER A 300 -12.36 -15.56 18.42
N ASN A 301 -12.30 -14.25 18.67
CA ASN A 301 -11.51 -13.60 19.72
C ASN A 301 -12.41 -12.99 20.79
#